data_AF-A0A239RKY3-F1
#
_entry.id   AF-A0A239RKY3-F1
#
_cell.length_a   1.000
_cell.length_b   1.000
_cell.length_c   1.000
_cell.angle_alpha   90.00
_cell.angle_beta   90.00
_cell.angle_gamma   90.00
#
_symmetry.space_group_name_H-M   'P 1'
#
loop_
_entity.id
_entity.type
_entity.pdbx_description
1 polymer ?
#
loop_
_entity_poly.entity_id
_entity_poly.type
_entity_poly.pdbx_seq_one_letter_code
_entity_poly.pdbx_strand_id
1 'polypeptide(L)'
;MEKKHFDYETGDPVHYSLLKKMAAENKLFATDAERALWSMLKANNIGLKFRRQHIIGDYIVDFVNLSHKLIVEVDGKYHFKGEQPVKDAIRTEELRQKGYHMLRLTNDEVIGNSFQVINKIKKKIMEIDNAQPQSPLPLGRVGVGSGIDLSAWAVDAACSGNPGPMEYQAIDLATGAVVFHYGPVHGTNNIGEFLAIVHALALMEQRGIKDKAIYSDSYNAILWVRKKQCKTKLARTPQTEQLYQVIARAEAWLRTHTITTPILKWETKQWGEIPADFGRK
;
A
#
# COMPACT_ATOMS: atom_id res chain seq x y z
N MET A 1 -11.12 -6.69 -24.95
CA MET A 1 -10.51 -5.67 -24.08
C MET A 1 -11.57 -5.24 -23.08
N GLU A 2 -11.53 -5.76 -21.86
CA GLU A 2 -12.46 -5.38 -20.80
C GLU A 2 -12.22 -3.92 -20.40
N LYS A 3 -13.24 -3.08 -20.57
CA LYS A 3 -13.24 -1.72 -20.05
C LYS A 3 -13.43 -1.81 -18.53
N LYS A 4 -12.35 -1.80 -17.75
CA LYS A 4 -12.44 -1.64 -16.30
C LYS A 4 -13.20 -0.35 -15.98
N HIS A 5 -14.32 -0.50 -15.28
CA HIS A 5 -15.21 0.57 -14.84
C HIS A 5 -14.71 1.01 -13.46
N PHE A 6 -14.35 2.29 -13.29
CA PHE A 6 -13.70 2.79 -12.07
C PHE A 6 -14.54 3.92 -11.47
N ASP A 7 -15.76 3.63 -11.00
CA ASP A 7 -16.73 4.71 -10.72
C ASP A 7 -17.07 4.94 -9.24
N TYR A 8 -16.32 4.35 -8.30
CA TYR A 8 -16.51 4.65 -6.87
C TYR A 8 -15.35 4.21 -5.96
N GLU A 9 -14.41 3.39 -6.43
CA GLU A 9 -13.43 2.70 -5.58
C GLU A 9 -12.24 3.55 -5.13
N THR A 10 -12.16 4.81 -5.57
CA THR A 10 -11.01 5.67 -5.26
C THR A 10 -11.24 6.62 -4.10
N GLY A 11 -12.49 6.91 -3.69
CA GLY A 11 -12.81 7.91 -2.66
C GLY A 11 -13.27 7.32 -1.33
N ASP A 12 -13.05 8.04 -0.22
CA ASP A 12 -13.53 7.62 1.11
C ASP A 12 -15.07 7.75 1.19
N PRO A 13 -15.83 6.69 1.53
CA PRO A 13 -17.29 6.72 1.60
C PRO A 13 -17.88 7.81 2.51
N VAL A 14 -17.16 8.20 3.57
CA VAL A 14 -17.62 9.15 4.59
C VAL A 14 -17.72 10.57 4.00
N HIS A 15 -16.70 11.01 3.27
CA HIS A 15 -16.62 12.36 2.71
C HIS A 15 -17.02 12.43 1.23
N TYR A 16 -17.22 11.29 0.58
CA TYR A 16 -17.48 11.20 -0.86
C TYR A 16 -18.64 12.09 -1.32
N SER A 17 -19.74 12.16 -0.56
CA SER A 17 -20.91 12.96 -0.95
C SER A 17 -20.62 14.46 -1.00
N LEU A 18 -19.82 14.97 -0.05
CA LEU A 18 -19.36 16.35 0.01
C LEU A 18 -18.35 16.63 -1.10
N LEU A 19 -17.33 15.77 -1.23
CA LEU A 19 -16.29 15.91 -2.24
C LEU A 19 -16.84 15.83 -3.66
N LYS A 20 -17.91 15.04 -3.89
CA LYS A 20 -18.59 14.97 -5.18
C LYS A 20 -19.27 16.28 -5.56
N LYS A 21 -19.87 16.99 -4.58
CA LYS A 21 -20.43 18.33 -4.80
C LYS A 21 -19.31 19.33 -5.12
N MET A 22 -18.25 19.35 -4.31
CA MET A 22 -17.09 20.22 -4.52
C MET A 22 -16.41 19.97 -5.88
N ALA A 23 -16.26 18.71 -6.30
CA ALA A 23 -15.70 18.37 -7.60
C ALA A 23 -16.58 18.83 -8.78
N ALA A 24 -17.91 18.88 -8.59
CA ALA A 24 -18.81 19.43 -9.59
C ALA A 24 -18.68 20.96 -9.67
N GLU A 25 -18.56 21.65 -8.52
CA GLU A 25 -18.30 23.09 -8.46
C GLU A 25 -16.95 23.45 -9.09
N ASN A 26 -15.87 22.74 -8.76
CA ASN A 26 -14.55 22.93 -9.38
C ASN A 26 -14.61 22.77 -10.91
N LYS A 27 -15.44 21.86 -11.42
CA LYS A 27 -15.62 21.69 -12.86
C LYS A 27 -16.26 22.90 -13.54
N LEU A 28 -17.16 23.60 -12.83
CA LEU A 28 -17.85 24.80 -13.30
C LEU A 28 -16.94 26.03 -13.22
N PHE A 29 -16.17 26.16 -12.13
CA PHE A 29 -15.29 27.29 -11.87
C PHE A 29 -13.81 27.03 -12.24
N ALA A 30 -13.56 26.12 -13.19
CA ALA A 30 -12.21 25.77 -13.62
C ALA A 30 -11.49 26.97 -14.25
N THR A 31 -10.19 27.09 -13.97
CA THR A 31 -9.30 28.12 -14.52
C THR A 31 -9.14 27.98 -16.05
N ASP A 32 -8.65 29.03 -16.71
CA ASP A 32 -8.34 28.99 -18.14
C ASP A 32 -7.33 27.89 -18.50
N ALA A 33 -6.31 27.70 -17.66
CA ALA A 33 -5.32 26.66 -17.82
C ALA A 33 -5.95 25.26 -17.69
N GLU A 34 -6.77 24.99 -16.66
CA GLU A 34 -7.46 23.70 -16.55
C GLU A 34 -8.42 23.45 -17.72
N ARG A 35 -9.14 24.48 -18.20
CA ARG A 35 -9.99 24.37 -19.39
C ARG A 35 -9.18 24.01 -20.63
N ALA A 36 -8.05 24.69 -20.84
CA ALA A 36 -7.14 24.43 -21.94
C ALA A 36 -6.57 23.01 -21.89
N LEU A 37 -6.05 22.59 -20.72
CA LEU A 37 -5.52 21.23 -20.53
C LEU A 37 -6.60 20.17 -20.73
N TRP A 38 -7.81 20.39 -20.22
CA TRP A 38 -8.93 19.46 -20.45
C TRP A 38 -9.26 19.32 -21.94
N SER A 39 -9.21 20.41 -22.70
CA SER A 39 -9.44 20.36 -24.15
C SER A 39 -8.41 19.50 -24.88
N MET A 40 -7.15 19.51 -24.41
CA MET A 40 -6.07 18.67 -24.95
C MET A 40 -6.23 17.19 -24.57
N LEU A 41 -6.70 16.90 -23.35
CA LEU A 41 -6.76 15.53 -22.80
C LEU A 41 -8.08 14.79 -23.05
N LYS A 42 -9.19 15.50 -23.26
CA LYS A 42 -10.51 14.91 -23.45
C LYS A 42 -10.56 14.02 -24.71
N ALA A 43 -11.56 13.15 -24.76
CA ALA A 43 -11.84 12.27 -25.90
C ALA A 43 -10.68 11.34 -26.33
N ASN A 44 -9.72 11.07 -25.44
CA ASN A 44 -8.56 10.22 -25.72
C ASN A 44 -7.67 10.77 -26.86
N ASN A 45 -7.64 12.10 -27.04
CA ASN A 45 -6.91 12.79 -28.12
C ASN A 45 -5.42 12.45 -28.20
N ILE A 46 -4.82 12.03 -27.08
CA ILE A 46 -3.40 11.65 -27.00
C ILE A 46 -3.18 10.14 -26.82
N GLY A 47 -4.23 9.32 -27.03
CA GLY A 47 -4.21 7.87 -26.83
C GLY A 47 -4.28 7.43 -25.36
N LEU A 48 -4.49 8.38 -24.43
CA LEU A 48 -4.53 8.16 -22.99
C LEU A 48 -5.82 8.70 -22.38
N LYS A 49 -6.47 7.89 -21.54
CA LYS A 49 -7.74 8.25 -20.90
C LYS A 49 -7.50 9.01 -19.59
N PHE A 50 -7.85 10.30 -19.59
CA PHE A 50 -7.84 11.15 -18.39
C PHE A 50 -9.25 11.41 -17.85
N ARG A 51 -9.35 11.51 -16.52
CA ARG A 51 -10.52 12.01 -15.78
C ARG A 51 -10.20 13.40 -15.22
N ARG A 52 -11.18 14.30 -15.18
CA ARG A 52 -11.05 15.66 -14.62
C ARG A 52 -11.76 15.76 -13.27
N GLN A 53 -11.15 16.47 -12.31
CA GLN A 53 -11.67 16.76 -10.96
C GLN A 53 -12.15 15.45 -10.31
N HIS A 54 -11.22 14.51 -10.16
CA HIS A 54 -11.47 13.13 -9.72
C HIS A 54 -11.14 12.98 -8.22
N ILE A 55 -11.95 12.20 -7.52
CA ILE A 55 -11.80 12.00 -6.07
C ILE A 55 -10.87 10.81 -5.83
N ILE A 56 -9.86 11.00 -4.98
CA ILE A 56 -8.93 9.96 -4.51
C ILE A 56 -8.75 10.13 -2.99
N GLY A 57 -9.23 9.18 -2.21
CA GLY A 57 -9.43 9.31 -0.77
C GLY A 57 -10.33 10.49 -0.44
N ASP A 58 -9.80 11.38 0.41
CA ASP A 58 -10.44 12.63 0.81
C ASP A 58 -10.06 13.83 -0.07
N TYR A 59 -9.40 13.59 -1.22
CA TYR A 59 -8.87 14.65 -2.08
C TYR A 59 -9.55 14.68 -3.44
N ILE A 60 -9.66 15.88 -4.00
CA ILE A 60 -10.03 16.11 -5.40
C ILE A 60 -8.78 16.52 -6.15
N VAL A 61 -8.46 15.80 -7.22
CA VAL A 61 -7.31 16.09 -8.09
C VAL A 61 -7.78 16.59 -9.46
N ASP A 62 -7.06 17.54 -10.04
CA ASP A 62 -7.51 18.25 -11.26
C ASP A 62 -7.62 17.30 -12.45
N PHE A 63 -6.61 16.47 -12.68
CA PHE A 63 -6.62 15.45 -13.72
C PHE A 63 -5.95 14.16 -13.26
N VAL A 64 -6.45 13.02 -13.73
CA VAL A 64 -5.82 11.73 -13.46
C VAL A 64 -5.94 10.76 -14.63
N ASN A 65 -4.83 10.09 -14.95
CA ASN A 65 -4.81 8.87 -15.74
C ASN A 65 -4.74 7.68 -14.77
N LEU A 66 -5.84 6.93 -14.65
CA LEU A 66 -5.91 5.82 -13.71
C LEU A 66 -5.01 4.65 -14.10
N SER A 67 -4.80 4.40 -15.40
CA SER A 67 -4.00 3.26 -15.89
C SER A 67 -2.54 3.36 -15.46
N HIS A 68 -1.96 4.56 -15.51
CA HIS A 68 -0.56 4.82 -15.12
C HIS A 68 -0.47 5.47 -13.73
N LYS A 69 -1.59 5.55 -13.00
CA LYS A 69 -1.75 6.29 -11.75
C LYS A 69 -1.09 7.67 -11.78
N LEU A 70 -1.20 8.40 -12.90
CA LEU A 70 -0.60 9.73 -13.03
C LEU A 70 -1.64 10.80 -12.71
N ILE A 71 -1.41 11.55 -11.63
CA ILE A 71 -2.13 12.78 -11.31
C ILE A 71 -1.41 13.96 -11.98
N VAL A 72 -2.18 14.83 -12.63
CA VAL A 72 -1.71 16.11 -13.16
C VAL A 72 -2.45 17.22 -12.45
N GLU A 73 -1.73 18.04 -11.69
CA GLU A 73 -2.24 19.23 -11.01
C GLU A 73 -1.82 20.48 -11.76
N VAL A 74 -2.75 21.41 -11.96
CA VAL A 74 -2.46 22.71 -12.54
C VAL A 74 -2.33 23.69 -11.40
N ASP A 75 -1.18 24.36 -11.30
CA ASP A 75 -0.91 25.32 -10.23
C ASP A 75 -1.82 26.54 -10.38
N GLY A 76 -2.99 26.46 -9.75
CA GLY A 76 -3.79 27.61 -9.39
C GLY A 76 -3.12 28.24 -8.18
N LYS A 77 -2.54 29.44 -8.36
CA LYS A 77 -2.02 30.27 -7.25
C LYS A 77 -3.11 30.47 -6.19
N TYR A 78 -3.21 29.55 -5.24
CA TYR A 78 -3.94 29.75 -3.99
C TYR A 78 -2.90 30.18 -2.95
N HIS A 79 -2.47 31.43 -3.04
CA HIS A 79 -1.87 32.11 -1.90
C HIS A 79 -2.98 32.46 -0.91
N PHE A 80 -3.34 31.55 -0.01
CA PHE A 80 -4.10 31.90 1.18
C PHE A 80 -3.23 31.72 2.44
N LYS A 81 -3.01 32.88 3.08
CA LYS A 81 -2.20 33.13 4.27
C LYS A 81 -2.24 32.01 5.33
N GLY A 82 -1.06 31.59 5.78
CA GLY A 82 -0.82 31.29 7.20
C GLY A 82 -0.61 29.84 7.62
N GLU A 83 -1.26 28.84 7.01
CA GLU A 83 -1.32 27.47 7.59
C GLU A 83 -1.14 26.29 6.61
N GLN A 84 -0.70 26.54 5.37
CA GLN A 84 -0.81 25.55 4.26
C GLN A 84 0.38 24.61 3.95
N PRO A 85 1.67 24.90 4.23
CA PRO A 85 2.77 24.05 3.72
C PRO A 85 2.73 22.59 4.22
N VAL A 86 2.26 22.38 5.45
CA VAL A 86 2.23 21.05 6.10
C VAL A 86 1.08 20.19 5.54
N LYS A 87 -0.08 20.79 5.24
CA LYS A 87 -1.26 20.08 4.69
C LYS A 87 -1.05 19.63 3.24
N ASP A 88 -0.32 20.41 2.44
CA ASP A 88 0.00 20.08 1.05
C ASP A 88 1.02 18.94 0.93
N ALA A 89 2.00 18.88 1.84
CA ALA A 89 2.97 17.80 1.91
C ALA A 89 2.31 16.47 2.31
N ILE A 90 1.43 16.50 3.32
CA ILE A 90 0.66 15.34 3.76
C ILE A 90 -0.23 14.82 2.62
N ARG A 91 -1.00 15.70 1.97
CA ARG A 91 -1.82 15.34 0.79
C ARG A 91 -1.00 14.67 -0.30
N THR A 92 0.14 15.27 -0.65
CA THR A 92 1.00 14.76 -1.72
C THR A 92 1.55 13.38 -1.36
N GLU A 93 1.91 13.19 -0.10
CA GLU A 93 2.44 11.92 0.39
C GLU A 93 1.35 10.83 0.44
N GLU A 94 0.15 11.12 0.92
CA GLU A 94 -0.97 10.17 0.93
C GLU A 94 -1.38 9.71 -0.48
N LEU A 95 -1.37 10.63 -1.45
CA LEU A 95 -1.63 10.29 -2.86
C LEU A 95 -0.48 9.45 -3.45
N ARG A 96 0.77 9.74 -3.10
CA ARG A 96 1.94 8.93 -3.50
C ARG A 96 1.91 7.53 -2.90
N GLN A 97 1.53 7.39 -1.64
CA GLN A 97 1.37 6.10 -0.96
C GLN A 97 0.30 5.23 -1.63
N LYS A 98 -0.76 5.84 -2.20
CA LYS A 98 -1.76 5.16 -3.04
C LYS A 98 -1.21 4.74 -4.43
N GLY A 99 0.06 5.00 -4.67
CA GLY A 99 0.80 4.67 -5.89
C GLY A 99 0.62 5.69 -7.00
N TYR A 100 0.12 6.89 -6.70
CA TYR A 100 -0.02 7.92 -7.71
C TYR A 100 1.27 8.71 -7.91
N HIS A 101 1.64 8.89 -9.17
CA HIS A 101 2.67 9.81 -9.59
C HIS A 101 2.08 11.22 -9.71
N MET A 102 2.81 12.23 -9.28
CA MET A 102 2.38 13.62 -9.36
C MET A 102 3.16 14.36 -10.44
N LEU A 103 2.44 15.07 -11.31
CA LEU A 103 3.00 16.03 -12.26
C LEU A 103 2.30 17.37 -12.07
N ARG A 104 3.03 18.36 -11.56
CA ARG A 104 2.55 19.75 -11.46
C ARG A 104 2.91 20.54 -12.71
N LEU A 105 1.94 21.28 -13.24
CA LEU A 105 2.08 22.18 -14.39
C LEU A 105 1.69 23.58 -13.97
N THR A 106 2.46 24.60 -14.38
CA THR A 106 2.05 25.99 -14.12
C THR A 106 1.00 26.45 -15.12
N ASN A 107 0.20 27.47 -14.77
CA ASN A 107 -0.74 28.08 -15.71
C ASN A 107 -0.05 28.56 -16.99
N ASP A 108 1.11 29.18 -16.87
CA ASP A 108 1.88 29.68 -18.01
C ASP A 108 2.40 28.55 -18.90
N GLU A 109 2.83 27.42 -18.33
CA GLU A 109 3.22 26.23 -19.09
C GLU A 109 2.03 25.69 -19.90
N VAL A 110 0.86 25.59 -19.27
CA VAL A 110 -0.35 25.03 -19.89
C VAL A 110 -0.87 25.93 -21.02
N ILE A 111 -0.88 27.24 -20.81
CA ILE A 111 -1.39 28.21 -21.78
C ILE A 111 -0.36 28.46 -22.90
N GLY A 112 0.94 28.50 -22.56
CA GLY A 112 1.99 28.94 -23.48
C GLY A 112 2.34 27.94 -24.57
N ASN A 113 2.31 26.62 -24.30
CA ASN A 113 2.71 25.63 -25.30
C ASN A 113 2.08 24.24 -25.08
N SER A 114 0.99 23.97 -25.83
CA SER A 114 0.28 22.69 -25.79
C SER A 114 1.14 21.47 -26.14
N PHE A 115 2.07 21.62 -27.09
CA PHE A 115 2.96 20.53 -27.51
C PHE A 115 3.94 20.13 -26.40
N GLN A 116 4.54 21.11 -25.72
CA GLN A 116 5.45 20.83 -24.60
C GLN A 116 4.72 20.19 -23.43
N VAL A 117 3.50 20.64 -23.11
CA VAL A 117 2.66 20.07 -22.06
C VAL A 117 2.36 18.60 -22.33
N ILE A 118 1.91 18.27 -23.54
CA ILE A 118 1.61 16.88 -23.93
C ILE A 118 2.87 16.02 -23.87
N ASN A 119 4.01 16.52 -24.34
CA ASN A 119 5.27 15.77 -24.28
C ASN A 119 5.75 15.55 -22.85
N LYS A 120 5.57 16.52 -21.95
CA LYS A 120 5.89 16.38 -20.52
C LYS A 120 5.05 15.28 -19.88
N ILE A 121 3.75 15.24 -20.18
CA ILE A 121 2.84 14.17 -19.73
C ILE A 121 3.25 12.80 -20.30
N LYS A 122 3.50 12.70 -21.61
CA LYS A 122 3.92 11.44 -22.26
C LYS A 122 5.25 10.94 -21.74
N LYS A 123 6.23 11.84 -21.59
CA LYS A 123 7.53 11.52 -21.00
C LYS A 123 7.36 11.00 -19.58
N LYS A 124 6.50 11.62 -18.77
CA LYS A 124 6.25 11.16 -17.41
C LYS A 124 5.66 9.76 -17.39
N ILE A 125 4.75 9.46 -18.31
CA ILE A 125 4.20 8.11 -18.48
C ILE A 125 5.29 7.12 -18.91
N MET A 126 6.13 7.47 -19.88
CA MET A 126 7.27 6.63 -20.28
C MET A 126 8.25 6.39 -19.13
N GLU A 127 8.51 7.38 -18.28
CA GLU A 127 9.32 7.19 -17.06
C GLU A 127 8.68 6.19 -16.10
N ILE A 128 7.35 6.27 -15.92
CA ILE A 128 6.58 5.32 -15.10
C ILE A 128 6.66 3.90 -15.68
N ASP A 129 6.52 3.78 -17.00
CA ASP A 129 6.59 2.49 -17.70
C ASP A 129 8.00 1.88 -17.66
N ASN A 130 9.04 2.70 -17.88
CA ASN A 130 10.44 2.25 -17.92
C ASN A 130 11.06 2.03 -16.53
N ALA A 131 10.48 2.59 -15.47
CA ALA A 131 10.89 2.32 -14.09
C ALA A 131 10.45 0.93 -13.59
N GLN A 132 9.75 0.14 -14.42
CA GLN A 132 9.50 -1.28 -14.17
C GLN A 132 10.57 -2.17 -14.82
N PRO A 133 11.16 -3.16 -14.12
CA PRO A 133 12.24 -3.98 -14.68
C PRO A 133 11.74 -4.92 -15.79
N GLN A 134 12.46 -4.95 -16.92
CA GLN A 134 12.25 -5.91 -18.01
C GLN A 134 12.53 -7.35 -17.53
N SER A 135 11.60 -8.28 -17.74
CA SER A 135 11.82 -9.72 -17.53
C SER A 135 12.29 -10.41 -18.83
N PRO A 136 13.16 -11.44 -18.76
CA PRO A 136 13.42 -12.33 -19.90
C PRO A 136 12.24 -13.28 -20.15
N LEU A 137 11.88 -13.50 -21.42
CA LEU A 137 10.89 -14.49 -21.91
C LEU A 137 11.56 -15.87 -22.14
N PRO A 138 10.81 -17.00 -22.28
CA PRO A 138 9.46 -17.30 -21.79
C PRO A 138 9.35 -18.67 -21.07
N LEU A 139 8.46 -18.78 -20.08
CA LEU A 139 7.53 -19.91 -19.98
C LEU A 139 6.33 -19.49 -19.11
N GLY A 140 5.17 -19.33 -19.74
CA GLY A 140 3.85 -19.43 -19.08
C GLY A 140 3.47 -18.44 -17.97
N ARG A 141 2.82 -17.33 -18.38
CA ARG A 141 1.80 -16.53 -17.66
C ARG A 141 2.20 -15.66 -16.43
N VAL A 142 2.16 -14.33 -16.69
CA VAL A 142 1.57 -13.19 -15.92
C VAL A 142 2.06 -12.98 -14.46
N GLY A 143 2.57 -11.83 -13.97
CA GLY A 143 2.83 -10.47 -14.44
C GLY A 143 3.25 -9.64 -13.21
N VAL A 144 4.33 -8.85 -13.29
CA VAL A 144 5.00 -8.15 -12.16
C VAL A 144 4.60 -6.66 -12.15
N GLY A 145 4.35 -6.07 -10.97
CA GLY A 145 4.06 -4.63 -10.84
C GLY A 145 3.91 -4.11 -9.41
N SER A 146 4.86 -4.44 -8.53
CA SER A 146 5.18 -3.85 -7.20
C SER A 146 6.24 -4.71 -6.48
N GLY A 147 6.46 -5.96 -6.91
CA GLY A 147 7.24 -6.95 -6.15
C GLY A 147 6.54 -7.42 -4.87
N ILE A 148 5.44 -6.75 -4.49
CA ILE A 148 4.58 -7.09 -3.36
C ILE A 148 3.37 -7.85 -3.91
N ASP A 149 3.27 -9.12 -3.57
CA ASP A 149 2.07 -9.89 -3.83
C ASP A 149 0.93 -9.37 -2.95
N LEU A 150 0.03 -8.56 -3.52
CA LEU A 150 -1.12 -8.02 -2.80
C LEU A 150 -2.17 -9.07 -2.45
N SER A 151 -2.06 -10.30 -2.98
CA SER A 151 -2.90 -11.40 -2.50
C SER A 151 -2.40 -11.97 -1.17
N ALA A 152 -1.19 -11.62 -0.73
CA ALA A 152 -0.56 -12.16 0.48
C ALA A 152 -1.23 -11.67 1.77
N TRP A 153 -0.90 -12.35 2.88
CA TRP A 153 -1.13 -11.84 4.22
C TRP A 153 0.13 -11.16 4.75
N ALA A 154 -0.01 -10.01 5.39
CA ALA A 154 1.06 -9.36 6.13
C ALA A 154 0.87 -9.62 7.63
N VAL A 155 1.97 -9.90 8.34
CA VAL A 155 1.95 -10.14 9.79
C VAL A 155 2.97 -9.26 10.49
N ASP A 156 2.61 -8.80 11.68
CA ASP A 156 3.46 -7.95 12.52
C ASP A 156 3.15 -8.18 14.01
N ALA A 157 4.10 -7.82 14.87
CA ALA A 157 3.94 -7.82 16.30
C ALA A 157 4.42 -6.52 16.94
N ALA A 158 3.71 -6.10 17.98
CA ALA A 158 4.08 -4.99 18.83
C ALA A 158 4.27 -5.44 20.29
N CYS A 159 5.19 -4.78 21.00
CA CYS A 159 5.47 -5.06 22.40
C CYS A 159 5.73 -3.76 23.17
N SER A 160 4.85 -3.42 24.13
CA SER A 160 4.99 -2.22 24.95
C SER A 160 5.98 -2.44 26.10
N GLY A 161 7.23 -2.02 25.89
CA GLY A 161 8.36 -2.46 26.73
C GLY A 161 8.77 -3.87 26.34
N ASN A 162 10.04 -4.11 26.05
CA ASN A 162 10.49 -5.37 25.45
C ASN A 162 11.55 -6.02 26.36
N PRO A 163 11.17 -6.93 27.28
CA PRO A 163 9.88 -7.64 27.38
C PRO A 163 8.73 -6.85 28.04
N GLY A 164 7.49 -7.20 27.71
CA GLY A 164 6.28 -6.51 28.16
C GLY A 164 5.00 -7.06 27.50
N PRO A 165 3.86 -6.35 27.56
CA PRO A 165 2.64 -6.72 26.84
C PRO A 165 2.90 -6.77 25.33
N MET A 166 2.88 -7.98 24.78
CA MET A 166 3.13 -8.30 23.38
C MET A 166 1.84 -8.78 22.71
N GLU A 167 1.55 -8.24 21.55
CA GLU A 167 0.43 -8.61 20.69
C GLU A 167 0.90 -8.76 19.24
N TYR A 168 0.16 -9.51 18.44
CA TYR A 168 0.47 -9.69 17.03
C TYR A 168 -0.81 -9.89 16.20
N GLN A 169 -0.74 -9.56 14.92
CA GLN A 169 -1.89 -9.64 14.02
C GLN A 169 -1.49 -10.01 12.60
N ALA A 170 -2.50 -10.35 11.80
CA ALA A 170 -2.37 -10.52 10.36
C ALA A 170 -3.43 -9.70 9.63
N ILE A 171 -3.00 -9.05 8.54
CA ILE A 171 -3.85 -8.29 7.62
C ILE A 171 -3.81 -8.97 6.25
N ASP A 172 -4.97 -9.15 5.63
CA ASP A 172 -5.03 -9.58 4.23
C ASP A 172 -4.77 -8.37 3.33
N LEU A 173 -3.68 -8.37 2.57
CA LEU A 173 -3.23 -7.21 1.77
C LEU A 173 -4.22 -6.84 0.65
N ALA A 174 -5.06 -7.77 0.21
CA ALA A 174 -6.02 -7.51 -0.85
C ALA A 174 -7.23 -6.74 -0.32
N THR A 175 -7.60 -6.97 0.95
CA THR A 175 -8.84 -6.45 1.55
C THR A 175 -8.60 -5.41 2.64
N GLY A 176 -7.40 -5.36 3.21
CA GLY A 176 -7.09 -4.59 4.42
C GLY A 176 -7.73 -5.14 5.70
N ALA A 177 -8.42 -6.28 5.62
CA ALA A 177 -9.12 -6.85 6.76
C ALA A 177 -8.15 -7.54 7.73
N VAL A 178 -8.44 -7.39 9.04
CA VAL A 178 -7.79 -8.18 10.09
C VAL A 178 -8.21 -9.64 9.93
N VAL A 179 -7.24 -10.49 9.60
CA VAL A 179 -7.43 -11.94 9.50
C VAL A 179 -7.50 -12.56 10.90
N PHE A 180 -6.60 -12.11 11.78
CA PHE A 180 -6.60 -12.42 13.20
C PHE A 180 -5.81 -11.38 13.99
N HIS A 181 -6.09 -11.31 15.28
CA HIS A 181 -5.33 -10.58 16.29
C HIS A 181 -5.16 -11.49 17.52
N TYR A 182 -4.01 -11.43 18.18
CA TYR A 182 -3.72 -12.19 19.39
C TYR A 182 -2.94 -11.35 20.39
N GLY A 183 -3.34 -11.41 21.66
CA GLY A 183 -2.71 -10.72 22.77
C GLY A 183 -3.63 -9.71 23.44
N PRO A 184 -3.09 -8.88 24.36
CA PRO A 184 -1.69 -8.86 24.78
C PRO A 184 -1.32 -10.02 25.72
N VAL A 185 -0.09 -10.52 25.62
CA VAL A 185 0.52 -11.50 26.54
C VAL A 185 1.93 -11.05 26.91
N HIS A 186 2.45 -11.39 28.09
CA HIS A 186 3.81 -10.99 28.47
C HIS A 186 4.87 -11.71 27.64
N GLY A 187 5.61 -10.98 26.80
CA GLY A 187 6.55 -11.55 25.83
C GLY A 187 7.57 -10.54 25.30
N THR A 188 8.18 -10.84 24.15
CA THR A 188 9.10 -9.95 23.44
C THR A 188 8.64 -9.77 22.00
N ASN A 189 9.04 -8.67 21.34
CA ASN A 189 8.65 -8.40 19.95
C ASN A 189 9.02 -9.56 19.01
N ASN A 190 10.25 -10.08 19.13
CA ASN A 190 10.72 -11.19 18.28
C ASN A 190 9.92 -12.48 18.47
N ILE A 191 9.39 -12.74 19.68
CA ILE A 191 8.50 -13.88 19.90
C ILE A 191 7.18 -13.63 19.19
N GLY A 192 6.60 -12.44 19.33
CA GLY A 192 5.36 -12.07 18.64
C GLY A 192 5.45 -12.24 17.13
N GLU A 193 6.51 -11.69 16.53
CA GLU A 193 6.79 -11.83 15.09
C GLU A 193 6.86 -13.29 14.64
N PHE A 194 7.56 -14.12 15.40
CA PHE A 194 7.66 -15.55 15.12
C PHE A 194 6.29 -16.24 15.21
N LEU A 195 5.53 -15.97 16.26
CA LEU A 195 4.21 -16.57 16.46
C LEU A 195 3.21 -16.10 15.40
N ALA A 196 3.30 -14.85 14.94
CA ALA A 196 2.44 -14.30 13.91
C ALA A 196 2.60 -15.06 12.57
N ILE A 197 3.84 -15.33 12.16
CA ILE A 197 4.12 -16.11 10.94
C ILE A 197 3.59 -17.55 11.10
N VAL A 198 3.85 -18.22 12.23
CA VAL A 198 3.39 -19.61 12.44
C VAL A 198 1.86 -19.69 12.51
N HIS A 199 1.21 -18.71 13.14
CA HIS A 199 -0.25 -18.65 13.20
C HIS A 199 -0.85 -18.49 11.79
N ALA A 200 -0.28 -17.62 10.96
CA ALA A 200 -0.71 -17.46 9.57
C ALA A 200 -0.53 -18.75 8.76
N LEU A 201 0.59 -19.45 8.89
CA LEU A 201 0.83 -20.74 8.23
C LEU A 201 -0.20 -21.81 8.63
N ALA A 202 -0.42 -21.98 9.94
CA ALA A 202 -1.37 -22.95 10.46
C ALA A 202 -2.81 -22.64 10.02
N LEU A 203 -3.18 -21.35 10.02
CA LEU A 203 -4.50 -20.92 9.60
C LEU A 203 -4.72 -21.09 8.08
N MET A 204 -3.71 -20.81 7.26
CA MET A 204 -3.78 -21.05 5.82
C MET A 204 -3.94 -22.54 5.50
N GLU A 205 -3.18 -23.41 6.17
CA GLU A 205 -3.32 -24.87 6.01
C GLU A 205 -4.73 -25.33 6.43
N GLN A 206 -5.21 -24.89 7.60
CA GLN A 206 -6.54 -25.23 8.10
C GLN A 206 -7.65 -24.79 7.14
N ARG A 207 -7.49 -23.65 6.46
CA ARG A 207 -8.46 -23.11 5.49
C ARG A 207 -8.23 -23.60 4.05
N GLY A 208 -7.20 -24.42 3.81
CA GLY A 208 -6.85 -24.91 2.48
C GLY A 208 -6.34 -23.81 1.52
N ILE A 209 -5.85 -22.69 2.05
CA ILE A 209 -5.30 -21.57 1.27
C ILE A 209 -3.89 -21.93 0.81
N LYS A 210 -3.67 -21.95 -0.52
CA LYS A 210 -2.38 -22.37 -1.12
C LYS A 210 -1.81 -21.37 -2.12
N ASP A 211 -2.57 -20.33 -2.43
CA ASP A 211 -2.32 -19.34 -3.48
C ASP A 211 -1.89 -17.97 -2.93
N LYS A 212 -1.57 -17.88 -1.63
CA LYS A 212 -1.12 -16.65 -0.96
C LYS A 212 0.27 -16.83 -0.35
N ALA A 213 1.05 -15.74 -0.32
CA ALA A 213 2.27 -15.65 0.47
C ALA A 213 2.01 -15.03 1.86
N ILE A 214 3.03 -15.07 2.72
CA ILE A 214 3.07 -14.34 4.00
C ILE A 214 4.23 -13.34 3.98
N TYR A 215 3.96 -12.08 4.26
CA TYR A 215 4.95 -11.03 4.50
C TYR A 215 5.18 -10.80 5.99
N SER A 216 6.44 -10.68 6.39
CA SER A 216 6.85 -10.15 7.70
C SER A 216 8.08 -9.28 7.49
N ASP A 217 8.20 -8.18 8.23
CA ASP A 217 9.38 -7.34 8.18
C ASP A 217 10.51 -7.83 9.13
N SER A 218 10.24 -8.86 9.94
CA SER A 218 11.18 -9.40 10.91
C SER A 218 12.09 -10.50 10.34
N TYR A 219 13.34 -10.12 10.03
CA TYR A 219 14.36 -11.07 9.59
C TYR A 219 14.59 -12.21 10.61
N ASN A 220 14.58 -11.87 11.91
CA ASN A 220 14.80 -12.85 12.98
C ASN A 220 13.68 -13.90 13.02
N ALA A 221 12.43 -13.47 12.89
CA ALA A 221 11.29 -14.37 12.91
C ALA A 221 11.27 -15.29 11.69
N ILE A 222 11.51 -14.76 10.49
CA ILE A 222 11.64 -15.57 9.26
C ILE A 222 12.74 -16.63 9.43
N LEU A 223 13.88 -16.25 10.01
CA LEU A 223 14.98 -17.18 10.29
C LEU A 223 14.59 -18.26 11.32
N TRP A 224 13.84 -17.90 12.36
CA TRP A 224 13.36 -18.84 13.38
C TRP A 224 12.35 -19.84 12.81
N VAL A 225 11.44 -19.39 11.93
CA VAL A 225 10.50 -20.29 11.23
C VAL A 225 11.23 -21.25 10.31
N ARG A 226 12.20 -20.76 9.50
CA ARG A 226 13.04 -21.62 8.64
C ARG A 226 13.83 -22.66 9.45
N LYS A 227 14.30 -22.29 10.63
CA LYS A 227 15.00 -23.19 11.56
C LYS A 227 14.07 -24.04 12.44
N LYS A 228 12.75 -23.83 12.32
CA LYS A 228 11.70 -24.48 13.12
C LYS A 228 11.92 -24.34 14.63
N GLN A 229 12.51 -23.23 15.07
CA GLN A 229 12.93 -23.01 16.44
C GLN A 229 12.91 -21.52 16.81
N CYS A 230 12.22 -21.18 17.90
CA CYS A 230 12.19 -19.86 18.52
C CYS A 230 13.41 -19.69 19.45
N LYS A 231 14.44 -18.97 18.99
CA LYS A 231 15.67 -18.73 19.78
C LYS A 231 15.55 -17.52 20.70
N THR A 232 14.54 -17.51 21.56
CA THR A 232 14.33 -16.44 22.54
C THR A 232 15.34 -16.48 23.70
N LYS A 233 15.65 -15.29 24.26
CA LYS A 233 16.41 -15.11 25.51
C LYS A 233 15.53 -14.77 26.71
N LEU A 234 14.21 -14.65 26.50
CA LEU A 234 13.26 -14.41 27.59
C LEU A 234 13.41 -15.52 28.64
N ALA A 235 13.39 -15.19 29.93
CA ALA A 235 13.49 -16.22 30.95
C ALA A 235 12.19 -17.02 31.03
N ARG A 236 12.30 -18.35 31.22
CA ARG A 236 11.14 -19.19 31.54
C ARG A 236 10.83 -19.09 33.01
N THR A 237 9.70 -18.48 33.33
CA THR A 237 9.19 -18.23 34.68
C THR A 237 7.70 -18.62 34.72
N PRO A 238 7.06 -18.69 35.90
CA PRO A 238 5.62 -18.92 35.97
C PRO A 238 4.79 -17.91 35.15
N GLN A 239 5.27 -16.67 35.01
CA GLN A 239 4.61 -15.63 34.21
C GLN A 239 4.70 -15.89 32.69
N THR A 240 5.82 -16.44 32.21
CA THR A 240 6.07 -16.69 30.78
C THR A 240 5.72 -18.12 30.37
N GLU A 241 5.35 -18.99 31.30
CA GLU A 241 5.08 -20.41 31.06
C GLU A 241 4.02 -20.63 29.97
N GLN A 242 2.93 -19.87 30.01
CA GLN A 242 1.89 -19.96 28.99
C GLN A 242 2.42 -19.59 27.59
N LEU A 243 3.26 -18.56 27.49
CA LEU A 243 3.90 -18.19 26.22
C LEU A 243 4.84 -19.30 25.73
N TYR A 244 5.59 -19.94 26.64
CA TYR A 244 6.43 -21.09 26.31
C TYR A 244 5.64 -22.29 25.80
N GLN A 245 4.43 -22.53 26.32
CA GLN A 245 3.53 -23.56 25.78
C GLN A 245 3.08 -23.24 24.36
N VAL A 246 2.76 -21.97 24.07
CA VAL A 246 2.43 -21.52 22.70
C VAL A 246 3.62 -21.68 21.75
N ILE A 247 4.82 -21.30 22.19
CA ILE A 247 6.06 -21.51 21.42
C ILE A 247 6.29 -23.00 21.14
N ALA A 248 6.17 -23.86 22.16
CA ALA A 248 6.36 -25.30 22.00
C ALA A 248 5.38 -25.92 21.00
N ARG A 249 4.12 -25.47 21.02
CA ARG A 249 3.10 -25.86 20.03
C ARG A 249 3.45 -25.38 18.64
N ALA A 250 3.90 -24.14 18.48
CA ALA A 250 4.34 -23.58 17.20
C ALA A 250 5.52 -24.37 16.62
N GLU A 251 6.54 -24.67 17.42
CA GLU A 251 7.70 -25.48 16.99
C GLU A 251 7.33 -26.93 16.66
N ALA A 252 6.43 -27.55 17.43
CA ALA A 252 5.91 -28.87 17.14
C ALA A 252 5.15 -28.89 15.80
N TRP A 253 4.31 -27.88 15.55
CA TRP A 253 3.57 -27.75 14.30
C TRP A 253 4.53 -27.59 13.11
N LEU A 254 5.52 -26.69 13.18
CA LEU A 254 6.52 -26.50 12.13
C LEU A 254 7.32 -27.78 11.80
N ARG A 255 7.59 -28.63 12.81
CA ARG A 255 8.33 -29.89 12.62
C ARG A 255 7.48 -30.98 11.96
N THR A 256 6.17 -30.97 12.18
CA THR A 256 5.26 -32.04 11.75
C THR A 256 4.53 -31.73 10.45
N HIS A 257 4.53 -30.48 9.99
CA HIS A 257 3.84 -30.04 8.77
C HIS A 257 4.82 -29.61 7.68
N THR A 258 4.43 -29.80 6.42
CA THR A 258 5.21 -29.38 5.26
C THR A 258 4.80 -27.97 4.87
N ILE A 259 5.75 -27.03 4.99
CA ILE A 259 5.52 -25.61 4.67
C ILE A 259 5.72 -25.42 3.16
N THR A 260 4.64 -25.18 2.43
CA THR A 260 4.67 -24.83 1.00
C THR A 260 4.43 -23.34 0.74
N THR A 261 3.81 -22.65 1.71
CA THR A 261 3.50 -21.22 1.64
C THR A 261 4.78 -20.38 1.62
N PRO A 262 4.96 -19.50 0.61
CA PRO A 262 6.11 -18.58 0.57
C PRO A 262 6.08 -17.61 1.75
N ILE A 263 7.21 -17.48 2.45
CA ILE A 263 7.42 -16.48 3.51
C ILE A 263 8.43 -15.47 2.99
N LEU A 264 7.98 -14.24 2.80
CA LEU A 264 8.70 -13.16 2.13
C LEU A 264 9.03 -12.05 3.12
N LYS A 265 10.21 -11.42 2.94
CA LYS A 265 10.61 -10.25 3.71
C LYS A 265 9.83 -9.04 3.20
N TRP A 266 9.15 -8.34 4.11
CA TRP A 266 8.64 -7.00 3.84
C TRP A 266 9.78 -6.00 3.89
N GLU A 267 10.09 -5.33 2.79
CA GLU A 267 11.18 -4.37 2.72
C GLU A 267 10.74 -3.01 3.24
N THR A 268 10.72 -2.80 4.56
CA THR A 268 10.20 -1.57 5.21
C THR A 268 10.79 -0.28 4.63
N LYS A 269 12.08 -0.29 4.28
CA LYS A 269 12.76 0.85 3.65
C LYS A 269 12.22 1.19 2.26
N GLN A 270 11.67 0.20 1.56
CA GLN A 270 11.17 0.31 0.18
C GLN A 270 9.65 0.48 0.14
N TRP A 271 8.94 -0.17 1.07
CA TRP A 271 7.48 -0.34 1.03
C TRP A 271 6.76 0.39 2.17
N GLY A 272 7.51 1.03 3.08
CA GLY A 272 6.97 1.66 4.28
C GLY A 272 6.71 0.65 5.39
N GLU A 273 6.06 1.09 6.47
CA GLU A 273 5.67 0.17 7.54
C GLU A 273 4.76 -0.93 7.00
N ILE A 274 4.93 -2.13 7.52
CA ILE A 274 4.11 -3.27 7.10
C ILE A 274 2.65 -2.99 7.46
N PRO A 275 1.65 -3.32 6.60
CA PRO A 275 0.25 -2.98 6.88
C PRO A 275 -0.34 -3.58 8.17
N ALA A 276 0.32 -4.59 8.73
CA ALA A 276 -0.03 -5.18 10.02
C ALA A 276 0.54 -4.41 11.23
N ASP A 277 1.37 -3.37 11.01
CA ASP A 277 1.98 -2.56 12.06
C ASP A 277 0.92 -1.87 12.96
N PHE A 278 1.17 -1.88 14.27
CA PHE A 278 0.25 -1.35 15.26
C PHE A 278 0.29 0.18 15.41
N GLY A 279 1.24 0.86 14.76
CA GLY A 279 1.37 2.32 14.77
C GLY A 279 1.84 2.90 16.10
N ARG A 280 2.50 2.11 16.95
CA ARG A 280 2.88 2.49 18.34
C ARG A 280 4.39 2.56 18.57
N LYS A 281 5.19 2.80 17.52
CA LYS A 281 6.65 2.97 17.61
C LYS A 281 7.03 4.32 18.21
#